data_AF-A0A2C9W7Y7-F1
#
_entry.id   AF-A0A2C9W7Y7-F1
#
_cell.length_a   1.000
_cell.length_b   1.000
_cell.length_c   1.000
_cell.angle_alpha   90.00
_cell.angle_beta   90.00
_cell.angle_gamma   90.00
#
_symmetry.space_group_name_H-M   'P 1'
#
loop_
_entity.id
_entity.type
_entity.pdbx_description
1 polymer ?
#
loop_
_entity_poly.entity_id
_entity_poly.type
_entity_poly.pdbx_seq_one_letter_code
_entity_poly.pdbx_strand_id
1 'polypeptide(L)'
;MALNITHQIGALVGTPISVEPISTTASESTATVSASAVWKTPTLIPRSKIQRTNGVEPKSRLASPCPFPVQSGIRADLSAACHAFAMEEMTLETTKEGEEERMYREGSGKEKGKGVPVFVMMPLDSVTMGNTVNRRKAMNASLQALKSAGVEGIMMDVWWGLVEREAPGVYNWGGYTELLEMAKRHGLKVQAVMSFHQCGGNVGDSCTIPLPKWVVEEIDNDPNLAYTDQWGRRNYEYVSLGCDTLPVLKGRTPVQCYSDFMRAFRDNFRNLLGDTVVEIQVGMGPAGELRYPSYPEQNGTWKFPGIGAFQCYDKYMLSSLKAAAEAVGQPEWGSTGPTDAGHYNNWPEDTQFFRKENGGWTYPYGEFFLSWYSQMLLDHGERILSSAKAILENTAVKISVKVAGIHWHYGTRSHAPELTAGYYNTRFRDGYLPIAQMLGRHGAVFNFTCIEMHDHEQPQDALCSPEKLVMQVALATQEAQVPLAGENALPRYDDYAHEQILRAASLNIDENSGEREMCAFTYLRMSPHLFQEDNWRRFVAFVKKMKEGKNAERCREEVEREAEHFVHISQPLVQDAAVAL
;
A
#
# COMPACT_ATOMS: atom_id res chain seq x y z
N MET A 1 -43.23 12.45 38.36
CA MET A 1 -42.42 11.38 38.98
C MET A 1 -43.28 10.14 39.14
N ALA A 2 -43.13 9.16 38.25
CA ALA A 2 -43.67 7.80 38.47
C ALA A 2 -43.02 6.81 37.48
N LEU A 3 -42.54 5.71 38.05
CA LEU A 3 -42.46 4.34 37.50
C LEU A 3 -41.63 4.03 36.25
N ASN A 4 -40.79 3.03 36.48
CA ASN A 4 -39.89 2.33 35.58
C ASN A 4 -40.67 1.35 34.70
N ILE A 5 -40.55 1.44 33.36
CA ILE A 5 -41.02 0.40 32.42
C ILE A 5 -39.96 0.17 31.35
N THR A 6 -39.46 -1.06 31.28
CA THR A 6 -38.62 -1.59 30.21
C THR A 6 -39.40 -1.84 28.92
N HIS A 7 -38.81 -1.53 27.77
CA HIS A 7 -39.20 -2.16 26.50
C HIS A 7 -37.99 -2.74 25.78
N GLN A 8 -38.08 -4.03 25.44
CA GLN A 8 -37.18 -4.72 24.52
C GLN A 8 -37.54 -4.34 23.09
N ILE A 9 -36.54 -4.21 22.21
CA ILE A 9 -36.73 -4.34 20.75
C ILE A 9 -35.77 -5.43 20.28
N GLY A 10 -36.33 -6.55 19.85
CA GLY A 10 -35.59 -7.70 19.33
C GLY A 10 -35.43 -7.62 17.80
N ALA A 11 -34.34 -8.19 17.30
CA ALA A 11 -34.02 -8.24 15.88
C ALA A 11 -34.93 -9.18 15.07
N LEU A 12 -35.11 -8.87 13.79
CA LEU A 12 -35.78 -9.71 12.79
C LEU A 12 -34.86 -9.90 11.58
N VAL A 13 -34.33 -11.11 11.37
CA VAL A 13 -34.28 -11.83 10.09
C VAL A 13 -34.08 -13.31 10.41
N GLY A 14 -34.98 -14.18 9.94
CA GLY A 14 -34.85 -15.63 10.04
C GLY A 14 -35.90 -16.33 9.18
N THR A 15 -35.48 -16.94 8.07
CA THR A 15 -36.35 -17.66 7.13
C THR A 15 -36.78 -19.03 7.67
N PRO A 16 -38.00 -19.50 7.36
CA PRO A 16 -38.58 -20.68 8.02
C PRO A 16 -38.14 -22.01 7.38
N ILE A 17 -37.99 -23.03 8.23
CA ILE A 17 -37.99 -24.46 7.85
C ILE A 17 -39.29 -25.08 8.37
N SER A 18 -39.98 -25.85 7.54
CA SER A 18 -41.25 -26.49 7.87
C SER A 18 -41.04 -27.88 8.49
N VAL A 19 -41.81 -28.22 9.54
CA VAL A 19 -41.78 -29.53 10.22
C VAL A 19 -43.18 -29.87 10.72
N GLU A 20 -43.65 -31.09 10.45
CA GLU A 20 -44.75 -31.79 11.16
C GLU A 20 -44.76 -33.30 10.76
N PRO A 21 -45.36 -34.24 11.51
CA PRO A 21 -44.99 -34.57 12.90
C PRO A 21 -44.85 -36.09 13.22
N ILE A 22 -44.06 -36.37 14.27
CA ILE A 22 -44.21 -37.39 15.35
C ILE A 22 -44.83 -38.78 15.02
N SER A 23 -44.07 -39.85 15.30
CA SER A 23 -44.60 -41.03 15.99
C SER A 23 -43.55 -41.66 16.94
N THR A 24 -44.02 -42.35 17.98
CA THR A 24 -43.22 -42.83 19.13
C THR A 24 -43.02 -44.33 19.12
N THR A 25 -41.84 -44.83 19.53
CA THR A 25 -41.70 -46.05 20.38
C THR A 25 -40.29 -46.14 20.96
N ALA A 26 -40.14 -46.84 22.09
CA ALA A 26 -38.89 -46.96 22.84
C ALA A 26 -38.22 -48.34 22.69
N SER A 27 -36.90 -48.41 22.88
CA SER A 27 -36.22 -49.46 23.68
C SER A 27 -34.73 -49.19 23.81
N GLU A 28 -34.13 -49.71 24.88
CA GLU A 28 -32.71 -49.59 25.21
C GLU A 28 -31.86 -50.60 24.42
N SER A 29 -30.58 -50.29 24.19
CA SER A 29 -29.49 -51.28 24.33
C SER A 29 -28.09 -50.64 24.29
N THR A 30 -27.24 -51.14 25.18
CA THR A 30 -25.82 -50.82 25.30
C THR A 30 -24.96 -51.60 24.30
N ALA A 31 -23.98 -50.94 23.67
CA ALA A 31 -22.77 -51.60 23.16
C ALA A 31 -21.60 -50.61 23.00
N THR A 32 -20.50 -50.88 23.69
CA THR A 32 -19.19 -50.26 23.47
C THR A 32 -18.41 -51.04 22.41
N VAL A 33 -17.75 -50.36 21.46
CA VAL A 33 -16.59 -50.92 20.76
C VAL A 33 -15.55 -49.81 20.52
N SER A 34 -14.31 -50.09 20.88
CA SER A 34 -13.13 -49.25 20.64
C SER A 34 -12.27 -49.89 19.55
N ALA A 35 -11.69 -49.08 18.65
CA ALA A 35 -10.61 -49.52 17.77
C ALA A 35 -9.76 -48.32 17.31
N SER A 36 -8.52 -48.27 17.77
CA SER A 36 -7.44 -47.45 17.22
C SER A 36 -6.43 -48.37 16.52
N ALA A 37 -5.82 -47.92 15.41
CA ALA A 37 -4.39 -48.16 15.08
C ALA A 37 -3.98 -47.83 13.62
N VAL A 38 -2.98 -46.94 13.52
CA VAL A 38 -1.73 -47.09 12.74
C VAL A 38 -1.72 -46.94 11.20
N TRP A 39 -0.76 -46.13 10.75
CA TRP A 39 -0.38 -45.82 9.37
C TRP A 39 0.28 -46.97 8.59
N LYS A 40 0.36 -46.82 7.25
CA LYS A 40 1.55 -47.20 6.46
C LYS A 40 1.60 -46.53 5.09
N THR A 41 2.79 -46.02 4.73
CA THR A 41 3.18 -45.57 3.39
C THR A 41 3.69 -46.74 2.52
N PRO A 42 3.68 -46.60 1.18
CA PRO A 42 4.43 -47.48 0.29
C PRO A 42 5.59 -46.75 -0.43
N THR A 43 6.80 -47.28 -0.29
CA THR A 43 7.96 -46.96 -1.13
C THR A 43 8.32 -48.20 -1.94
N LEU A 44 8.56 -48.08 -3.26
CA LEU A 44 9.04 -49.21 -4.08
C LEU A 44 10.10 -48.76 -5.10
N ILE A 45 11.29 -49.37 -4.99
CA ILE A 45 12.32 -49.47 -6.03
C ILE A 45 12.87 -50.90 -5.96
N PRO A 46 13.14 -51.57 -7.09
CA PRO A 46 14.37 -52.36 -7.18
C PRO A 46 15.20 -52.13 -8.46
N ARG A 47 16.51 -52.39 -8.32
CA ARG A 47 17.60 -52.15 -9.29
C ARG A 47 17.76 -53.23 -10.37
N SER A 48 18.43 -52.89 -11.49
CA SER A 48 19.60 -53.59 -12.09
C SER A 48 19.92 -52.99 -13.49
N LYS A 49 21.08 -53.11 -14.14
CA LYS A 49 22.45 -53.60 -13.83
C LYS A 49 23.44 -52.89 -14.81
N ILE A 50 24.74 -52.92 -14.54
CA ILE A 50 25.79 -52.29 -15.39
C ILE A 50 26.32 -53.27 -16.44
N GLN A 51 26.61 -52.80 -17.66
CA GLN A 51 27.63 -53.40 -18.54
C GLN A 51 28.32 -52.33 -19.41
N ARG A 52 29.65 -52.39 -19.51
CA ARG A 52 30.49 -51.55 -20.39
C ARG A 52 31.04 -52.39 -21.55
N THR A 53 31.16 -51.81 -22.73
CA THR A 53 32.15 -52.20 -23.76
C THR A 53 32.64 -50.98 -24.54
N ASN A 54 33.87 -51.06 -25.05
CA ASN A 54 34.64 -49.95 -25.64
C ASN A 54 34.30 -49.72 -27.12
N GLY A 55 34.64 -48.54 -27.67
CA GLY A 55 35.11 -48.48 -29.07
C GLY A 55 34.89 -47.18 -29.87
N VAL A 56 36.00 -46.46 -30.09
CA VAL A 56 36.32 -45.66 -31.31
C VAL A 56 35.61 -44.30 -31.53
N GLU A 57 36.45 -43.27 -31.63
CA GLU A 57 36.16 -41.88 -32.02
C GLU A 57 36.56 -41.65 -33.51
N PRO A 58 36.10 -40.59 -34.21
CA PRO A 58 37.02 -39.45 -34.39
C PRO A 58 36.42 -38.03 -34.58
N LYS A 59 36.99 -37.08 -33.81
CA LYS A 59 37.53 -35.75 -34.24
C LYS A 59 36.68 -34.68 -34.97
N SER A 60 36.45 -33.58 -34.26
CA SER A 60 36.96 -32.22 -34.57
C SER A 60 36.93 -31.34 -33.28
N ARG A 61 38.05 -30.90 -32.68
CA ARG A 61 38.86 -29.70 -33.02
C ARG A 61 37.97 -28.46 -33.26
N LEU A 62 38.01 -27.36 -32.50
CA LEU A 62 39.00 -26.72 -31.60
C LEU A 62 38.24 -25.82 -30.57
N ALA A 63 38.74 -25.32 -29.43
CA ALA A 63 40.04 -25.37 -28.73
C ALA A 63 39.85 -25.09 -27.20
N SER A 64 40.94 -24.79 -26.47
CA SER A 64 41.00 -24.12 -25.15
C SER A 64 42.22 -23.17 -25.13
N PRO A 65 42.43 -22.31 -24.12
CA PRO A 65 43.06 -22.78 -22.87
C PRO A 65 42.50 -22.19 -21.55
N CYS A 66 42.80 -22.91 -20.46
CA CYS A 66 42.47 -22.66 -19.06
C CYS A 66 43.52 -21.71 -18.40
N PRO A 67 43.69 -21.60 -17.05
CA PRO A 67 42.94 -22.17 -15.90
C PRO A 67 42.67 -21.17 -14.74
N PHE A 68 42.05 -21.64 -13.64
CA PHE A 68 42.54 -21.52 -12.23
C PHE A 68 41.58 -22.28 -11.27
N PRO A 69 41.96 -22.61 -10.02
CA PRO A 69 41.71 -23.96 -9.48
C PRO A 69 40.60 -24.06 -8.44
N VAL A 70 40.10 -25.29 -8.27
CA VAL A 70 39.29 -25.72 -7.13
C VAL A 70 40.18 -25.89 -5.90
N GLN A 71 39.75 -25.34 -4.75
CA GLN A 71 40.21 -25.81 -3.44
C GLN A 71 39.03 -25.94 -2.47
N SER A 72 39.19 -26.85 -1.51
CA SER A 72 38.13 -27.44 -0.69
C SER A 72 37.56 -26.51 0.39
N GLY A 73 36.28 -26.73 0.70
CA GLY A 73 35.48 -25.86 1.56
C GLY A 73 35.94 -25.67 3.01
N ILE A 74 35.50 -24.53 3.53
CA ILE A 74 35.28 -24.17 4.94
C ILE A 74 33.87 -23.56 5.01
N ARG A 75 33.21 -23.64 6.17
CA ARG A 75 31.86 -23.11 6.40
C ARG A 75 31.80 -21.60 6.10
N ALA A 76 30.73 -21.17 5.43
CA ALA A 76 30.40 -19.75 5.35
C ALA A 76 29.83 -19.29 6.70
N ASP A 77 30.52 -18.35 7.34
CA ASP A 77 30.05 -17.66 8.54
C ASP A 77 29.01 -16.59 8.14
N LEU A 78 27.97 -16.40 8.96
CA LEU A 78 26.81 -15.55 8.68
C LEU A 78 26.95 -14.14 9.31
N SER A 79 28.17 -13.73 9.63
CA SER A 79 28.48 -12.55 10.46
C SER A 79 29.16 -11.38 9.69
N ALA A 80 28.84 -11.19 8.40
CA ALA A 80 29.43 -10.13 7.57
C ALA A 80 28.39 -9.38 6.71
N ALA A 81 27.34 -8.86 7.34
CA ALA A 81 26.34 -7.99 6.69
C ALA A 81 25.81 -6.84 7.59
N CYS A 82 26.33 -6.70 8.81
CA CYS A 82 25.98 -5.61 9.74
C CYS A 82 27.25 -4.82 10.08
N HIS A 83 27.17 -3.49 10.03
CA HIS A 83 28.25 -2.47 10.12
C HIS A 83 28.84 -1.99 8.79
N ALA A 84 28.10 -1.09 8.13
CA ALA A 84 28.63 -0.20 7.10
C ALA A 84 27.85 1.13 7.03
N PHE A 85 27.68 1.84 8.15
CA PHE A 85 27.36 3.28 8.19
C PHE A 85 27.72 3.88 9.56
N ALA A 86 28.96 4.36 9.71
CA ALA A 86 29.36 5.28 10.77
C ALA A 86 30.66 6.00 10.37
N MET A 87 30.64 7.34 10.47
CA MET A 87 31.80 8.26 10.41
C MET A 87 32.65 8.27 9.12
N GLU A 88 32.41 9.29 8.29
CA GLU A 88 33.51 10.06 7.69
C GLU A 88 33.23 11.55 7.92
N GLU A 89 33.83 12.12 8.96
CA GLU A 89 34.12 13.55 8.99
C GLU A 89 35.32 13.79 8.09
N MET A 90 35.24 14.77 7.18
CA MET A 90 36.43 15.29 6.51
C MET A 90 36.39 16.81 6.52
N THR A 91 37.30 17.38 7.31
CA THR A 91 37.65 18.80 7.26
C THR A 91 38.32 19.11 5.92
N LEU A 92 37.95 20.21 5.28
CA LEU A 92 38.81 20.84 4.28
C LEU A 92 38.68 22.37 4.29
N GLU A 93 39.82 23.03 4.08
CA GLU A 93 39.99 24.46 4.24
C GLU A 93 39.58 25.27 3.01
N THR A 94 39.50 26.59 3.20
CA THR A 94 39.06 27.58 2.22
C THR A 94 40.06 27.79 1.07
N THR A 95 39.64 27.59 -0.18
CA THR A 95 40.23 28.27 -1.35
C THR A 95 39.13 28.76 -2.29
N LYS A 96 39.16 30.06 -2.61
CA LYS A 96 38.32 30.69 -3.64
C LYS A 96 38.97 30.52 -5.02
N GLU A 97 38.17 30.34 -6.07
CA GLU A 97 38.21 31.10 -7.34
C GLU A 97 37.28 30.48 -8.41
N GLY A 98 36.73 31.32 -9.31
CA GLY A 98 36.17 30.87 -10.60
C GLY A 98 34.64 30.73 -10.71
N GLU A 99 33.90 31.83 -10.74
CA GLU A 99 32.51 31.83 -11.23
C GLU A 99 32.48 31.88 -12.77
N GLU A 100 31.89 30.87 -13.42
CA GLU A 100 31.39 30.98 -14.80
C GLU A 100 29.86 30.84 -14.79
N GLU A 101 29.16 31.93 -15.08
CA GLU A 101 27.69 31.96 -15.16
C GLU A 101 27.17 31.11 -16.33
N ARG A 102 26.61 29.93 -16.03
CA ARG A 102 25.69 29.26 -16.95
C ARG A 102 24.25 29.65 -16.66
N MET A 103 23.83 30.70 -17.34
CA MET A 103 22.46 31.23 -17.33
C MET A 103 21.44 30.13 -17.72
N TYR A 104 20.76 29.56 -16.73
CA TYR A 104 19.64 28.64 -16.97
C TYR A 104 18.46 29.42 -17.57
N ARG A 105 18.03 28.99 -18.75
CA ARG A 105 16.90 29.58 -19.46
C ARG A 105 15.62 29.15 -18.77
N GLU A 106 14.92 30.08 -18.11
CA GLU A 106 13.63 29.81 -17.47
C GLU A 106 12.65 29.18 -18.48
N GLY A 107 12.26 27.94 -18.19
CA GLY A 107 11.27 27.23 -18.98
C GLY A 107 9.88 27.78 -18.68
N SER A 108 9.35 28.55 -19.65
CA SER A 108 7.94 28.93 -19.82
C SER A 108 6.99 28.46 -18.71
N GLY A 109 6.58 29.37 -17.84
CA GLY A 109 5.56 29.09 -16.82
C GLY A 109 4.29 28.55 -17.47
N LYS A 110 3.99 27.27 -17.23
CA LYS A 110 2.63 26.76 -17.40
C LYS A 110 1.75 27.50 -16.39
N GLU A 111 0.65 28.08 -16.85
CA GLU A 111 -0.36 28.64 -15.95
C GLU A 111 -0.71 27.57 -14.91
N LYS A 112 -0.53 27.88 -13.61
CA LYS A 112 -1.15 27.07 -12.57
C LYS A 112 -2.66 27.18 -12.76
N GLY A 113 -3.28 26.06 -13.14
CA GLY A 113 -4.73 25.95 -13.01
C GLY A 113 -5.14 26.27 -11.58
N LYS A 114 -6.25 26.98 -11.42
CA LYS A 114 -6.84 27.20 -10.09
C LYS A 114 -7.38 25.87 -9.55
N GLY A 115 -7.35 25.72 -8.24
CA GLY A 115 -7.91 24.58 -7.52
C GLY A 115 -7.11 23.28 -7.63
N VAL A 116 -7.69 22.24 -7.03
CA VAL A 116 -7.07 20.92 -6.86
C VAL A 116 -7.53 19.97 -7.96
N PRO A 117 -6.61 19.39 -8.77
CA PRO A 117 -7.00 18.48 -9.84
C PRO A 117 -7.53 17.16 -9.26
N VAL A 118 -8.70 16.74 -9.76
CA VAL A 118 -9.31 15.45 -9.39
C VAL A 118 -8.90 14.36 -10.37
N PHE A 119 -8.40 13.26 -9.83
CA PHE A 119 -8.20 11.99 -10.52
C PHE A 119 -9.24 10.99 -10.03
N VAL A 120 -9.50 9.92 -10.80
CA VAL A 120 -10.37 8.81 -10.37
C VAL A 120 -9.62 7.49 -10.47
N MET A 121 -9.64 6.71 -9.40
CA MET A 121 -9.02 5.40 -9.37
C MET A 121 -9.83 4.40 -10.22
N MET A 122 -9.16 3.67 -11.11
CA MET A 122 -9.78 2.66 -11.98
C MET A 122 -10.23 1.41 -11.20
N PRO A 123 -11.13 0.55 -11.73
CA PRO A 123 -11.41 -0.77 -11.16
C PRO A 123 -10.12 -1.59 -10.95
N LEU A 124 -10.04 -2.34 -9.84
CA LEU A 124 -8.87 -3.17 -9.49
C LEU A 124 -8.52 -4.18 -10.59
N ASP A 125 -9.54 -4.73 -11.25
CA ASP A 125 -9.49 -5.74 -12.30
C ASP A 125 -9.44 -5.15 -13.72
N SER A 126 -9.04 -3.87 -13.87
CA SER A 126 -8.98 -3.18 -15.18
C SER A 126 -8.09 -3.88 -16.22
N VAL A 127 -7.09 -4.63 -15.77
CA VAL A 127 -6.33 -5.58 -16.60
C VAL A 127 -6.57 -7.00 -16.07
N THR A 128 -6.96 -7.91 -16.97
CA THR A 128 -7.25 -9.29 -16.62
C THR A 128 -5.98 -10.14 -16.47
N MET A 129 -6.12 -11.35 -15.92
CA MET A 129 -5.09 -12.40 -15.98
C MET A 129 -4.67 -12.77 -17.42
N GLY A 130 -5.42 -12.38 -18.47
CA GLY A 130 -4.98 -12.50 -19.86
C GLY A 130 -3.97 -11.43 -20.29
N ASN A 131 -3.64 -10.47 -19.41
CA ASN A 131 -2.93 -9.23 -19.73
C ASN A 131 -3.63 -8.44 -20.86
N THR A 132 -4.95 -8.31 -20.74
CA THR A 132 -5.83 -7.55 -21.64
C THR A 132 -6.80 -6.69 -20.83
N VAL A 133 -7.28 -5.59 -21.42
CA VAL A 133 -8.22 -4.68 -20.76
C VAL A 133 -9.54 -5.39 -20.47
N ASN A 134 -9.95 -5.37 -19.19
CA ASN A 134 -11.25 -5.91 -18.81
C ASN A 134 -12.37 -5.00 -19.33
N ARG A 135 -13.44 -5.62 -19.84
CA ARG A 135 -14.64 -4.94 -20.35
C ARG A 135 -14.36 -3.74 -21.28
N ARG A 136 -13.33 -3.84 -22.13
CA ARG A 136 -12.81 -2.83 -23.09
C ARG A 136 -13.77 -1.71 -23.53
N LYS A 137 -14.99 -2.04 -23.98
CA LYS A 137 -15.99 -1.04 -24.43
C LYS A 137 -16.51 -0.16 -23.29
N ALA A 138 -16.90 -0.78 -22.17
CA ALA A 138 -17.35 -0.11 -20.96
C ALA A 138 -16.25 0.82 -20.42
N MET A 139 -15.02 0.31 -20.35
CA MET A 139 -13.86 1.07 -19.90
C MET A 139 -13.66 2.33 -20.73
N ASN A 140 -13.69 2.22 -22.07
CA ASN A 140 -13.58 3.38 -22.95
C ASN A 140 -14.71 4.41 -22.78
N ALA A 141 -15.97 3.96 -22.60
CA ALA A 141 -17.10 4.86 -22.35
C ALA A 141 -16.97 5.58 -20.99
N SER A 142 -16.53 4.85 -19.96
CA SER A 142 -16.31 5.38 -18.61
C SER A 142 -15.23 6.45 -18.59
N LEU A 143 -14.11 6.23 -19.29
CA LEU A 143 -13.05 7.24 -19.46
C LEU A 143 -13.56 8.50 -20.19
N GLN A 144 -14.40 8.34 -21.21
CA GLN A 144 -15.01 9.46 -21.91
C GLN A 144 -15.97 10.25 -21.00
N ALA A 145 -16.76 9.56 -20.17
CA ALA A 145 -17.65 10.19 -19.19
C ALA A 145 -16.86 10.96 -18.12
N LEU A 146 -15.81 10.36 -17.54
CA LEU A 146 -14.90 11.03 -16.61
C LEU A 146 -14.29 12.31 -17.20
N LYS A 147 -13.76 12.25 -18.44
CA LYS A 147 -13.23 13.46 -19.09
C LYS A 147 -14.29 14.54 -19.24
N SER A 148 -15.51 14.14 -19.58
CA SER A 148 -16.65 15.03 -19.78
C SER A 148 -17.14 15.67 -18.47
N ALA A 149 -16.93 15.02 -17.32
CA ALA A 149 -17.15 15.58 -15.98
C ALA A 149 -16.10 16.63 -15.55
N GLY A 150 -15.01 16.81 -16.32
CA GLY A 150 -13.92 17.72 -16.00
C GLY A 150 -12.78 17.11 -15.17
N VAL A 151 -12.76 15.80 -15.01
CA VAL A 151 -11.69 15.04 -14.34
C VAL A 151 -10.36 15.24 -15.08
N GLU A 152 -9.26 15.44 -14.34
CA GLU A 152 -7.93 15.67 -14.90
C GLU A 152 -7.34 14.36 -15.45
N GLY A 153 -7.50 13.26 -14.70
CA GLY A 153 -6.94 11.98 -15.06
C GLY A 153 -7.49 10.78 -14.28
N ILE A 154 -6.81 9.66 -14.42
CA ILE A 154 -7.11 8.40 -13.74
C ILE A 154 -5.89 7.89 -12.97
N MET A 155 -6.14 7.10 -11.94
CA MET A 155 -5.10 6.34 -11.23
C MET A 155 -5.28 4.85 -11.50
N MET A 156 -4.21 4.15 -11.88
CA MET A 156 -4.27 2.73 -12.24
C MET A 156 -3.19 1.90 -11.55
N ASP A 157 -3.61 0.74 -11.02
CA ASP A 157 -2.72 -0.26 -10.42
C ASP A 157 -1.96 -1.05 -11.48
N VAL A 158 -0.63 -0.91 -11.52
CA VAL A 158 0.27 -1.67 -12.41
C VAL A 158 0.79 -2.89 -11.65
N TRP A 159 -0.05 -3.92 -11.59
CA TRP A 159 0.15 -5.14 -10.79
C TRP A 159 1.41 -5.90 -11.20
N TRP A 160 2.36 -6.02 -10.26
CA TRP A 160 3.58 -6.80 -10.47
C TRP A 160 3.29 -8.24 -10.88
N GLY A 161 2.31 -8.88 -10.22
CA GLY A 161 1.86 -10.24 -10.50
C GLY A 161 1.09 -10.46 -11.81
N LEU A 162 0.70 -9.40 -12.53
CA LEU A 162 0.18 -9.51 -13.90
C LEU A 162 1.26 -9.30 -14.96
N VAL A 163 2.21 -8.39 -14.68
CA VAL A 163 3.21 -7.95 -15.64
C VAL A 163 4.42 -8.88 -15.65
N GLU A 164 5.03 -9.20 -14.51
CA GLU A 164 6.23 -10.05 -14.41
C GLU A 164 5.86 -11.50 -13.99
N ARG A 165 4.66 -11.96 -14.38
CA ARG A 165 4.02 -13.15 -13.79
C ARG A 165 4.78 -14.45 -13.99
N GLU A 166 5.19 -14.72 -15.22
CA GLU A 166 5.64 -16.05 -15.66
C GLU A 166 7.07 -16.37 -15.23
N ALA A 167 7.97 -15.38 -15.29
CA ALA A 167 9.39 -15.54 -15.00
C ALA A 167 10.07 -14.21 -14.64
N PRO A 168 11.15 -14.23 -13.84
CA PRO A 168 11.99 -13.06 -13.57
C PRO A 168 12.44 -12.36 -14.86
N GLY A 169 12.27 -11.03 -14.92
CA GLY A 169 12.68 -10.19 -16.04
C GLY A 169 11.81 -10.29 -17.30
N VAL A 170 10.71 -11.06 -17.27
CA VAL A 170 9.80 -11.23 -18.42
C VAL A 170 8.53 -10.40 -18.20
N TYR A 171 8.55 -9.17 -18.70
CA TYR A 171 7.49 -8.19 -18.54
C TYR A 171 6.47 -8.24 -19.68
N ASN A 172 5.19 -8.38 -19.36
CA ASN A 172 4.07 -8.25 -20.30
C ASN A 172 3.27 -6.97 -19.99
N TRP A 173 3.29 -6.03 -20.93
CA TRP A 173 2.66 -4.71 -20.81
C TRP A 173 1.36 -4.58 -21.61
N GLY A 174 0.82 -5.66 -22.20
CA GLY A 174 -0.28 -5.63 -23.18
C GLY A 174 -1.51 -4.82 -22.74
N GLY A 175 -2.16 -5.22 -21.64
CA GLY A 175 -3.37 -4.56 -21.13
C GLY A 175 -3.10 -3.12 -20.68
N TYR A 176 -1.94 -2.88 -20.08
CA TYR A 176 -1.52 -1.53 -19.63
C TYR A 176 -1.24 -0.59 -20.79
N THR A 177 -0.62 -1.08 -21.86
CA THR A 177 -0.38 -0.31 -23.10
C THR A 177 -1.69 0.16 -23.71
N GLU A 178 -2.69 -0.72 -23.73
CA GLU A 178 -4.02 -0.40 -24.22
C GLU A 178 -4.77 0.60 -23.32
N LEU A 179 -4.71 0.47 -21.99
CA LEU A 179 -5.30 1.44 -21.06
C LEU A 179 -4.68 2.82 -21.19
N LEU A 180 -3.35 2.91 -21.28
CA LEU A 180 -2.63 4.17 -21.44
C LEU A 180 -2.98 4.86 -22.77
N GLU A 181 -3.08 4.11 -23.86
CA GLU A 181 -3.54 4.64 -25.15
C GLU A 181 -5.06 4.94 -25.19
N MET A 182 -5.89 4.37 -24.30
CA MET A 182 -7.26 4.86 -24.08
C MET A 182 -7.25 6.22 -23.35
N ALA A 183 -6.54 6.32 -22.23
CA ALA A 183 -6.46 7.55 -21.43
C ALA A 183 -5.96 8.73 -22.27
N LYS A 184 -4.88 8.52 -23.03
CA LYS A 184 -4.30 9.48 -23.98
C LYS A 184 -5.30 9.94 -25.04
N ARG A 185 -6.05 9.03 -25.67
CA ARG A 185 -7.05 9.37 -26.70
C ARG A 185 -8.19 10.23 -26.16
N HIS A 186 -8.56 10.07 -24.89
CA HIS A 186 -9.53 10.94 -24.20
C HIS A 186 -8.89 12.18 -23.56
N GLY A 187 -7.56 12.37 -23.68
CA GLY A 187 -6.86 13.50 -23.06
C GLY A 187 -6.89 13.49 -21.53
N LEU A 188 -6.96 12.30 -20.92
CA LEU A 188 -6.83 12.09 -19.48
C LEU A 188 -5.36 11.89 -19.11
N LYS A 189 -4.96 12.48 -17.98
CA LYS A 189 -3.67 12.19 -17.34
C LYS A 189 -3.72 10.85 -16.59
N VAL A 190 -2.57 10.29 -16.27
CA VAL A 190 -2.44 9.00 -15.59
C VAL A 190 -1.45 9.11 -14.43
N GLN A 191 -1.91 8.69 -13.25
CA GLN A 191 -1.07 8.31 -12.12
C GLN A 191 -0.93 6.78 -12.16
N ALA A 192 0.27 6.25 -12.36
CA ALA A 192 0.51 4.81 -12.45
C ALA A 192 1.11 4.29 -11.14
N VAL A 193 0.44 3.34 -10.48
CA VAL A 193 0.92 2.74 -9.23
C VAL A 193 1.81 1.55 -9.56
N MET A 194 3.03 1.53 -9.07
CA MET A 194 3.90 0.35 -9.12
C MET A 194 3.45 -0.61 -8.02
N SER A 195 2.41 -1.38 -8.32
CA SER A 195 1.71 -2.23 -7.33
C SER A 195 2.49 -3.53 -7.10
N PHE A 196 3.56 -3.41 -6.31
CA PHE A 196 4.43 -4.51 -5.84
C PHE A 196 3.79 -5.39 -4.75
N HIS A 197 2.46 -5.37 -4.64
CA HIS A 197 1.68 -6.02 -3.60
C HIS A 197 0.53 -6.84 -4.21
N GLN A 198 -0.07 -7.72 -3.41
CA GLN A 198 -1.28 -8.45 -3.78
C GLN A 198 -2.52 -7.54 -3.76
N CYS A 199 -3.37 -7.65 -4.78
CA CYS A 199 -4.79 -7.29 -4.68
C CYS A 199 -5.56 -8.45 -4.03
N GLY A 200 -6.41 -8.18 -3.05
CA GLY A 200 -7.22 -9.20 -2.38
C GLY A 200 -6.77 -9.44 -0.94
N GLY A 201 -7.69 -9.21 0.00
CA GLY A 201 -7.48 -9.42 1.44
C GLY A 201 -7.80 -8.20 2.30
N ASN A 202 -7.91 -7.02 1.69
CA ASN A 202 -8.23 -5.75 2.34
C ASN A 202 -9.67 -5.29 2.02
N VAL A 203 -10.17 -4.28 2.75
CA VAL A 203 -11.50 -3.68 2.53
C VAL A 203 -11.63 -3.17 1.10
N GLY A 204 -12.70 -3.58 0.41
CA GLY A 204 -13.01 -3.11 -0.94
C GLY A 204 -12.31 -3.87 -2.08
N ASP A 205 -11.45 -4.84 -1.77
CA ASP A 205 -10.84 -5.70 -2.81
C ASP A 205 -11.90 -6.60 -3.46
N SER A 206 -12.21 -6.35 -4.74
CA SER A 206 -13.19 -7.11 -5.53
C SER A 206 -12.58 -8.25 -6.37
N CYS A 207 -11.26 -8.34 -6.44
CA CYS A 207 -10.54 -9.39 -7.16
C CYS A 207 -9.30 -9.87 -6.39
N THR A 208 -8.68 -10.95 -6.87
CA THR A 208 -7.44 -11.50 -6.28
C THR A 208 -6.35 -11.55 -7.33
N ILE A 209 -5.29 -10.77 -7.13
CA ILE A 209 -4.11 -10.71 -7.99
C ILE A 209 -2.89 -10.84 -7.06
N PRO A 210 -2.29 -12.04 -6.93
CA PRO A 210 -1.16 -12.26 -6.04
C PRO A 210 0.12 -11.58 -6.54
N LEU A 211 1.18 -11.64 -5.73
CA LEU A 211 2.56 -11.42 -6.19
C LEU A 211 2.90 -12.37 -7.38
N PRO A 212 3.94 -12.09 -8.19
CA PRO A 212 4.34 -12.96 -9.29
C PRO A 212 4.54 -14.42 -8.81
N LYS A 213 4.14 -15.39 -9.63
CA LYS A 213 4.13 -16.80 -9.24
C LYS A 213 5.51 -17.27 -8.74
N TRP A 214 6.57 -16.87 -9.43
CA TRP A 214 7.94 -17.21 -9.09
C TRP A 214 8.46 -16.54 -7.81
N VAL A 215 7.81 -15.46 -7.32
CA VAL A 215 8.07 -14.82 -6.01
C VAL A 215 7.36 -15.61 -4.92
N VAL A 216 6.08 -15.97 -5.14
CA VAL A 216 5.32 -16.83 -4.20
C VAL A 216 6.05 -18.16 -3.99
N GLU A 217 6.57 -18.77 -5.06
CA GLU A 217 7.40 -19.98 -4.98
C GLU A 217 8.68 -19.80 -4.12
N GLU A 218 9.28 -18.60 -4.04
CA GLU A 218 10.40 -18.36 -3.12
C GLU A 218 9.94 -18.14 -1.67
N ILE A 219 8.77 -17.53 -1.46
CA ILE A 219 8.16 -17.42 -0.12
C ILE A 219 7.76 -18.82 0.40
N ASP A 220 7.28 -19.71 -0.47
CA ASP A 220 6.99 -21.11 -0.12
C ASP A 220 8.28 -21.87 0.26
N ASN A 221 9.41 -21.58 -0.40
CA ASN A 221 10.72 -22.17 -0.08
C ASN A 221 11.33 -21.62 1.23
N ASP A 222 11.16 -20.33 1.50
CA ASP A 222 11.57 -19.67 2.73
C ASP A 222 10.48 -18.73 3.26
N PRO A 223 9.59 -19.22 4.14
CA PRO A 223 8.46 -18.44 4.67
C PRO A 223 8.84 -17.19 5.47
N ASN A 224 10.13 -16.93 5.68
CA ASN A 224 10.63 -15.69 6.30
C ASN A 224 10.78 -14.53 5.30
N LEU A 225 10.55 -14.78 4.01
CA LEU A 225 10.38 -13.72 3.02
C LEU A 225 9.04 -12.98 3.16
N ALA A 226 8.08 -13.56 3.89
CA ALA A 226 6.80 -12.93 4.24
C ALA A 226 6.88 -12.21 5.60
N TYR A 227 6.18 -11.08 5.70
CA TYR A 227 5.94 -10.44 7.01
C TYR A 227 5.27 -11.41 7.98
N THR A 228 5.66 -11.33 9.25
CA THR A 228 5.35 -12.39 10.23
C THR A 228 4.98 -11.80 11.58
N ASP A 229 3.86 -12.26 12.15
CA ASP A 229 3.41 -11.87 13.49
C ASP A 229 3.96 -12.78 14.61
N GLN A 230 3.74 -12.38 15.87
CA GLN A 230 4.25 -13.10 17.05
C GLN A 230 3.72 -14.54 17.20
N TRP A 231 2.65 -14.90 16.49
CA TRP A 231 2.08 -16.26 16.48
C TRP A 231 2.56 -17.08 15.26
N GLY A 232 3.50 -16.53 14.48
CA GLY A 232 4.11 -17.17 13.32
C GLY A 232 3.27 -17.15 12.05
N ARG A 233 2.13 -16.42 12.02
CA ARG A 233 1.33 -16.26 10.80
C ARG A 233 2.10 -15.41 9.79
N ARG A 234 1.99 -15.76 8.51
CA ARG A 234 2.73 -15.15 7.41
C ARG A 234 1.77 -14.39 6.49
N ASN A 235 2.08 -13.14 6.18
CA ASN A 235 1.31 -12.34 5.23
C ASN A 235 2.01 -12.37 3.86
N TYR A 236 1.30 -12.85 2.83
CA TYR A 236 1.81 -13.02 1.46
C TYR A 236 1.55 -11.82 0.54
N GLU A 237 0.97 -10.73 1.05
CA GLU A 237 0.63 -9.56 0.25
C GLU A 237 1.86 -8.78 -0.22
N TYR A 238 2.97 -8.84 0.52
CA TYR A 238 4.21 -8.11 0.25
C TYR A 238 5.43 -8.84 0.83
N VAL A 239 6.61 -8.65 0.22
CA VAL A 239 7.87 -9.24 0.69
C VAL A 239 8.41 -8.43 1.87
N SER A 240 8.78 -9.09 2.98
CA SER A 240 9.28 -8.41 4.19
C SER A 240 10.48 -7.50 3.90
N LEU A 241 10.43 -6.26 4.39
CA LEU A 241 11.53 -5.29 4.27
C LEU A 241 12.85 -5.75 4.93
N GLY A 242 12.80 -6.78 5.80
CA GLY A 242 14.00 -7.44 6.31
C GLY A 242 14.86 -8.09 5.21
N CYS A 243 14.29 -8.29 4.02
CA CYS A 243 14.94 -8.94 2.87
C CYS A 243 15.45 -7.96 1.81
N ASP A 244 15.19 -6.65 1.92
CA ASP A 244 15.41 -5.62 0.88
C ASP A 244 16.74 -5.71 0.11
N THR A 245 17.81 -6.01 0.82
CA THR A 245 19.21 -6.02 0.35
C THR A 245 19.77 -7.43 0.11
N LEU A 246 18.97 -8.48 0.37
CA LEU A 246 19.41 -9.88 0.27
C LEU A 246 18.98 -10.48 -1.08
N PRO A 247 19.84 -11.25 -1.78
CA PRO A 247 19.56 -11.77 -3.13
C PRO A 247 18.64 -13.00 -3.14
N VAL A 248 17.52 -12.93 -2.43
CA VAL A 248 16.59 -14.03 -2.13
C VAL A 248 15.57 -14.33 -3.24
N LEU A 249 15.40 -13.44 -4.22
CA LEU A 249 14.42 -13.56 -5.30
C LEU A 249 15.10 -14.01 -6.60
N LYS A 250 15.30 -15.33 -6.75
CA LYS A 250 16.01 -15.94 -7.90
C LYS A 250 17.40 -15.32 -8.17
N GLY A 251 18.09 -14.90 -7.11
CA GLY A 251 19.41 -14.26 -7.16
C GLY A 251 19.40 -12.72 -7.24
N ARG A 252 18.22 -12.08 -7.28
CA ARG A 252 18.04 -10.62 -7.12
C ARG A 252 17.53 -10.28 -5.73
N THR A 253 17.75 -9.05 -5.28
CA THR A 253 17.07 -8.53 -4.07
C THR A 253 15.67 -8.00 -4.38
N PRO A 254 14.76 -7.88 -3.39
CA PRO A 254 13.46 -7.24 -3.56
C PRO A 254 13.57 -5.82 -4.17
N VAL A 255 14.45 -4.97 -3.64
CA VAL A 255 14.66 -3.62 -4.18
C VAL A 255 15.21 -3.64 -5.61
N GLN A 256 16.04 -4.64 -5.98
CA GLN A 256 16.45 -4.82 -7.37
C GLN A 256 15.28 -5.20 -8.28
N CYS A 257 14.42 -6.13 -7.86
CA CYS A 257 13.21 -6.49 -8.63
C CYS A 257 12.31 -5.27 -8.86
N TYR A 258 12.05 -4.46 -7.82
CA TYR A 258 11.26 -3.22 -7.93
C TYR A 258 11.92 -2.20 -8.87
N SER A 259 13.24 -2.07 -8.79
CA SER A 259 14.03 -1.19 -9.67
C SER A 259 14.01 -1.63 -11.12
N ASP A 260 14.15 -2.93 -11.39
CA ASP A 260 14.09 -3.48 -12.75
C ASP A 260 12.70 -3.31 -13.36
N PHE A 261 11.65 -3.51 -12.56
CA PHE A 261 10.26 -3.29 -12.97
C PHE A 261 9.99 -1.83 -13.33
N MET A 262 10.37 -0.87 -12.47
CA MET A 262 10.23 0.57 -12.76
C MET A 262 11.03 0.98 -14.00
N ARG A 263 12.23 0.42 -14.21
CA ARG A 263 13.05 0.66 -15.40
C ARG A 263 12.38 0.12 -16.66
N ALA A 264 11.84 -1.10 -16.60
CA ALA A 264 11.12 -1.72 -17.71
C ALA A 264 9.81 -0.96 -18.04
N PHE A 265 9.07 -0.47 -17.04
CA PHE A 265 7.92 0.41 -17.24
C PHE A 265 8.33 1.70 -17.96
N ARG A 266 9.36 2.39 -17.43
CA ARG A 266 9.89 3.63 -17.99
C ARG A 266 10.31 3.47 -19.45
N ASP A 267 11.05 2.39 -19.75
CA ASP A 267 11.60 2.16 -21.08
C ASP A 267 10.50 1.78 -22.08
N ASN A 268 9.48 1.01 -21.66
CA ASN A 268 8.33 0.65 -22.49
C ASN A 268 7.39 1.84 -22.77
N PHE A 269 7.20 2.73 -21.79
CA PHE A 269 6.25 3.86 -21.88
C PHE A 269 6.91 5.23 -22.00
N ARG A 270 8.20 5.30 -22.36
CA ARG A 270 9.00 6.54 -22.47
C ARG A 270 8.31 7.67 -23.22
N ASN A 271 7.55 7.35 -24.27
CA ASN A 271 6.82 8.29 -25.11
C ASN A 271 5.54 8.86 -24.48
N LEU A 272 5.15 8.37 -23.30
CA LEU A 272 3.96 8.79 -22.54
C LEU A 272 4.33 9.51 -21.23
N LEU A 273 5.55 9.33 -20.72
CA LEU A 273 6.03 9.96 -19.49
C LEU A 273 6.12 11.49 -19.63
N GLY A 274 5.71 12.22 -18.59
CA GLY A 274 5.71 13.68 -18.55
C GLY A 274 4.57 14.35 -19.35
N ASP A 275 3.85 13.58 -20.17
CA ASP A 275 2.62 14.01 -20.84
C ASP A 275 1.39 13.22 -20.38
N THR A 276 1.21 11.98 -20.82
CA THR A 276 0.05 11.16 -20.44
C THR A 276 0.22 10.62 -19.03
N VAL A 277 1.35 9.95 -18.75
CA VAL A 277 1.73 9.52 -17.40
C VAL A 277 2.43 10.69 -16.72
N VAL A 278 1.79 11.25 -15.70
CA VAL A 278 2.27 12.44 -14.97
C VAL A 278 2.83 12.12 -13.59
N GLU A 279 2.51 10.95 -13.06
CA GLU A 279 2.91 10.50 -11.73
C GLU A 279 3.16 8.99 -11.70
N ILE A 280 4.17 8.58 -10.95
CA ILE A 280 4.44 7.20 -10.56
C ILE A 280 4.31 7.12 -9.04
N GLN A 281 3.26 6.45 -8.57
CA GLN A 281 3.14 6.11 -7.15
C GLN A 281 3.90 4.81 -6.90
N VAL A 282 4.84 4.82 -5.97
CA VAL A 282 5.70 3.64 -5.72
C VAL A 282 5.16 2.88 -4.51
N GLY A 283 4.70 1.64 -4.74
CA GLY A 283 4.15 0.80 -3.67
C GLY A 283 5.23 0.27 -2.72
N MET A 284 5.05 0.44 -1.40
CA MET A 284 6.07 0.13 -0.37
C MET A 284 5.56 -0.78 0.74
N GLY A 285 4.54 -1.60 0.44
CA GLY A 285 3.89 -2.45 1.42
C GLY A 285 2.52 -2.95 0.98
N PRO A 286 1.74 -3.55 1.90
CA PRO A 286 0.35 -3.98 1.65
C PRO A 286 -0.50 -2.80 1.17
N ALA A 287 -1.43 -3.06 0.24
CA ALA A 287 -2.22 -2.04 -0.47
C ALA A 287 -1.39 -0.91 -1.14
N GLY A 288 -0.08 -1.11 -1.33
CA GLY A 288 0.85 -0.12 -1.87
C GLY A 288 1.33 0.91 -0.85
N GLU A 289 0.87 0.82 0.40
CA GLU A 289 1.11 1.80 1.45
C GLU A 289 2.44 1.55 2.14
N LEU A 290 3.19 2.61 2.47
CA LEU A 290 4.40 2.52 3.29
C LEU A 290 4.00 2.20 4.74
N ARG A 291 3.84 0.91 5.06
CA ARG A 291 3.52 0.38 6.39
C ARG A 291 3.77 -1.12 6.49
N TYR A 292 3.64 -1.65 7.70
CA TYR A 292 3.51 -3.09 7.95
C TYR A 292 2.05 -3.58 7.77
N PRO A 293 1.82 -4.88 7.48
CA PRO A 293 0.48 -5.49 7.41
C PRO A 293 -0.10 -5.77 8.82
N SER A 294 -0.25 -4.75 9.66
CA SER A 294 -0.63 -4.90 11.07
C SER A 294 -2.13 -5.12 11.32
N TYR A 295 -2.99 -4.89 10.34
CA TYR A 295 -4.46 -5.04 10.41
C TYR A 295 -5.06 -5.89 9.27
N PRO A 296 -4.60 -7.14 9.05
CA PRO A 296 -5.10 -7.97 7.96
C PRO A 296 -6.52 -8.48 8.27
N GLU A 297 -7.51 -8.07 7.47
CA GLU A 297 -8.90 -8.52 7.63
C GLU A 297 -9.13 -9.97 7.19
N GLN A 298 -8.22 -10.53 6.39
CA GLN A 298 -8.37 -11.87 5.83
C GLN A 298 -8.65 -12.92 6.92
N ASN A 299 -9.68 -13.73 6.68
CA ASN A 299 -10.20 -14.75 7.60
C ASN A 299 -10.67 -14.20 8.97
N GLY A 300 -10.93 -12.90 9.09
CA GLY A 300 -11.33 -12.24 10.34
C GLY A 300 -10.21 -12.16 11.37
N THR A 301 -8.95 -12.19 10.93
CA THR A 301 -7.75 -12.11 11.80
C THR A 301 -7.76 -10.82 12.62
N TRP A 302 -7.93 -9.68 11.93
CA TRP A 302 -8.20 -8.38 12.51
C TRP A 302 -9.61 -7.93 12.14
N LYS A 303 -10.19 -7.06 12.98
CA LYS A 303 -11.43 -6.32 12.73
C LYS A 303 -11.30 -4.93 13.31
N PHE A 304 -11.79 -3.93 12.59
CA PHE A 304 -11.91 -2.57 13.10
C PHE A 304 -12.73 -2.56 14.41
N PRO A 305 -12.30 -1.84 15.47
CA PRO A 305 -11.15 -0.93 15.56
C PRO A 305 -9.95 -1.53 16.34
N GLY A 306 -9.59 -2.81 16.17
CA GLY A 306 -8.53 -3.44 16.98
C GLY A 306 -7.13 -2.81 16.85
N ILE A 307 -6.26 -2.99 17.86
CA ILE A 307 -4.89 -2.46 17.89
C ILE A 307 -3.93 -2.99 16.80
N GLY A 308 -4.27 -4.10 16.14
CA GLY A 308 -3.37 -4.76 15.20
C GLY A 308 -2.26 -5.56 15.90
N ALA A 309 -1.20 -5.92 15.16
CA ALA A 309 -0.02 -6.58 15.73
C ALA A 309 1.27 -6.21 14.98
N PHE A 310 2.40 -6.20 15.70
CA PHE A 310 3.74 -6.02 15.11
C PHE A 310 4.08 -7.20 14.17
N GLN A 311 4.69 -6.89 13.01
CA GLN A 311 4.89 -7.83 11.89
C GLN A 311 6.37 -8.21 11.65
N CYS A 312 7.21 -8.08 12.67
CA CYS A 312 8.68 -8.18 12.61
C CYS A 312 9.25 -9.53 13.05
N TYR A 313 8.46 -10.60 13.07
CA TYR A 313 8.86 -11.90 13.63
C TYR A 313 9.44 -12.88 12.59
N ASP A 314 9.77 -12.39 11.39
CA ASP A 314 10.57 -13.15 10.44
C ASP A 314 12.04 -13.17 10.85
N LYS A 315 12.80 -14.20 10.44
CA LYS A 315 14.19 -14.37 10.88
C LYS A 315 15.11 -13.20 10.50
N TYR A 316 14.80 -12.44 9.45
CA TYR A 316 15.65 -11.36 8.95
C TYR A 316 15.44 -10.09 9.79
N MET A 317 14.18 -9.73 10.04
CA MET A 317 13.83 -8.64 10.96
C MET A 317 14.29 -8.94 12.40
N LEU A 318 14.12 -10.17 12.90
CA LEU A 318 14.64 -10.57 14.21
C LEU A 318 16.18 -10.50 14.28
N SER A 319 16.89 -10.80 13.19
CA SER A 319 18.35 -10.65 13.14
C SER A 319 18.78 -9.17 13.17
N SER A 320 18.03 -8.29 12.50
CA SER A 320 18.23 -6.82 12.56
C SER A 320 17.98 -6.28 13.98
N LEU A 321 16.87 -6.67 14.62
CA LEU A 321 16.53 -6.28 16.00
C LEU A 321 17.63 -6.71 16.98
N LYS A 322 18.15 -7.92 16.83
CA LYS A 322 19.26 -8.43 17.65
C LYS A 322 20.53 -7.60 17.51
N ALA A 323 20.92 -7.29 16.27
CA ALA A 323 22.10 -6.45 16.01
C ALA A 323 21.92 -5.01 16.55
N ALA A 324 20.73 -4.43 16.42
CA ALA A 324 20.42 -3.11 16.97
C ALA A 324 20.51 -3.09 18.52
N ALA A 325 20.05 -4.16 19.18
CA ALA A 325 20.09 -4.30 20.63
C ALA A 325 21.53 -4.49 21.17
N GLU A 326 22.34 -5.29 20.46
CA GLU A 326 23.76 -5.45 20.74
C GLU A 326 24.52 -4.11 20.58
N ALA A 327 24.19 -3.32 19.56
CA ALA A 327 24.82 -2.01 19.30
C ALA A 327 24.53 -0.95 20.38
N VAL A 328 23.40 -1.03 21.09
CA VAL A 328 23.08 -0.15 22.24
C VAL A 328 23.50 -0.76 23.59
N GLY A 329 24.17 -1.91 23.59
CA GLY A 329 24.66 -2.57 24.80
C GLY A 329 23.59 -3.26 25.65
N GLN A 330 22.41 -3.54 25.10
CA GLN A 330 21.28 -4.19 25.77
C GLN A 330 20.85 -5.46 25.00
N PRO A 331 21.72 -6.48 24.86
CA PRO A 331 21.50 -7.61 23.95
C PRO A 331 20.22 -8.40 24.22
N GLU A 332 19.68 -8.36 25.45
CA GLU A 332 18.43 -9.02 25.81
C GLU A 332 17.18 -8.36 25.18
N TRP A 333 17.24 -7.05 24.87
CA TRP A 333 16.19 -6.34 24.10
C TRP A 333 16.08 -6.86 22.66
N GLY A 334 17.13 -7.54 22.18
CA GLY A 334 17.22 -8.11 20.84
C GLY A 334 16.67 -9.53 20.71
N SER A 335 16.15 -10.11 21.78
CA SER A 335 15.77 -11.53 21.83
C SER A 335 14.49 -11.85 21.06
N THR A 336 13.53 -10.92 21.02
CA THR A 336 12.25 -11.00 20.31
C THR A 336 11.60 -9.60 20.26
N GLY A 337 10.60 -9.40 19.40
CA GLY A 337 9.69 -8.25 19.53
C GLY A 337 8.76 -8.37 20.77
N PRO A 338 8.00 -7.31 21.12
CA PRO A 338 7.13 -7.28 22.31
C PRO A 338 6.02 -8.34 22.28
N THR A 339 6.10 -9.29 23.21
CA THR A 339 5.10 -10.37 23.39
C THR A 339 3.95 -9.99 24.33
N ASP A 340 4.01 -8.81 24.96
CA ASP A 340 3.02 -8.28 25.90
C ASP A 340 2.06 -7.26 25.26
N ALA A 341 2.14 -7.13 23.92
CA ALA A 341 1.36 -6.26 23.06
C ALA A 341 -0.06 -6.73 22.74
N GLY A 342 -0.49 -7.87 23.30
CA GLY A 342 -1.85 -8.42 23.10
C GLY A 342 -2.09 -8.99 21.70
N HIS A 343 -3.37 -9.13 21.34
CA HIS A 343 -3.82 -9.66 20.05
C HIS A 343 -4.44 -8.57 19.16
N TYR A 344 -4.51 -8.84 17.84
CA TYR A 344 -5.07 -7.94 16.81
C TYR A 344 -6.34 -7.15 17.23
N ASN A 345 -7.26 -7.80 17.95
CA ASN A 345 -8.58 -7.25 18.28
C ASN A 345 -8.71 -6.78 19.75
N ASN A 346 -7.59 -6.68 20.49
CA ASN A 346 -7.59 -6.04 21.80
C ASN A 346 -7.73 -4.53 21.68
N TRP A 347 -8.09 -3.90 22.81
CA TRP A 347 -8.02 -2.47 23.02
C TRP A 347 -6.68 -2.09 23.67
N PRO A 348 -6.17 -0.86 23.52
CA PRO A 348 -4.88 -0.47 24.09
C PRO A 348 -4.77 -0.72 25.60
N GLU A 349 -5.83 -0.41 26.35
CA GLU A 349 -5.90 -0.59 27.81
C GLU A 349 -5.97 -2.06 28.27
N ASP A 350 -6.33 -3.01 27.38
CA ASP A 350 -6.33 -4.45 27.70
C ASP A 350 -4.90 -5.03 27.76
N THR A 351 -3.92 -4.31 27.21
CA THR A 351 -2.56 -4.82 26.99
C THR A 351 -1.57 -4.28 28.00
N GLN A 352 -0.51 -5.03 28.29
CA GLN A 352 0.58 -4.50 29.11
C GLN A 352 1.44 -3.53 28.29
N PHE A 353 1.62 -3.78 26.98
CA PHE A 353 2.46 -2.92 26.16
C PHE A 353 1.85 -1.55 25.84
N PHE A 354 0.54 -1.44 25.53
CA PHE A 354 -0.06 -0.19 25.00
C PHE A 354 -0.93 0.61 25.97
N ARG A 355 -1.24 0.10 27.17
CA ARG A 355 -2.08 0.81 28.14
C ARG A 355 -1.54 2.21 28.49
N LYS A 356 -2.43 3.11 28.89
CA LYS A 356 -2.13 4.52 29.15
C LYS A 356 -1.21 4.77 30.34
N GLU A 357 -1.30 3.95 31.38
CA GLU A 357 -0.53 4.10 32.62
C GLU A 357 0.43 2.91 32.78
N ASN A 358 1.73 3.18 32.90
CA ASN A 358 2.79 2.16 33.01
C ASN A 358 2.71 1.09 31.89
N GLY A 359 2.50 1.52 30.65
CA GLY A 359 2.51 0.64 29.48
C GLY A 359 3.93 0.40 28.97
N GLY A 360 4.21 -0.79 28.44
CA GLY A 360 5.51 -1.16 27.85
C GLY A 360 6.08 -0.11 26.88
N TRP A 361 5.21 0.54 26.10
CA TRP A 361 5.54 1.59 25.14
C TRP A 361 6.23 2.83 25.73
N THR A 362 6.12 3.10 27.04
CA THR A 362 6.76 4.25 27.72
C THR A 362 8.07 3.91 28.43
N TYR A 363 8.51 2.65 28.41
CA TYR A 363 9.77 2.22 29.04
C TYR A 363 10.93 2.27 28.02
N PRO A 364 12.20 2.31 28.46
CA PRO A 364 13.36 2.37 27.56
C PRO A 364 13.40 1.27 26.48
N TYR A 365 12.94 0.05 26.80
CA TYR A 365 12.77 -1.02 25.81
C TYR A 365 11.71 -0.70 24.75
N GLY A 366 10.58 -0.11 25.16
CA GLY A 366 9.51 0.31 24.25
C GLY A 366 9.98 1.42 23.31
N GLU A 367 10.68 2.43 23.84
CA GLU A 367 11.27 3.51 23.05
C GLU A 367 12.30 2.97 22.04
N PHE A 368 13.19 2.06 22.48
CA PHE A 368 14.15 1.37 21.61
C PHE A 368 13.45 0.59 20.49
N PHE A 369 12.50 -0.28 20.84
CA PHE A 369 11.83 -1.16 19.88
C PHE A 369 11.00 -0.36 18.86
N LEU A 370 10.23 0.63 19.31
CA LEU A 370 9.42 1.46 18.43
C LEU A 370 10.28 2.35 17.53
N SER A 371 11.42 2.86 18.03
CA SER A 371 12.41 3.56 17.21
C SER A 371 12.98 2.66 16.13
N TRP A 372 13.43 1.45 16.47
CA TRP A 372 13.92 0.47 15.50
C TRP A 372 12.86 0.09 14.46
N TYR A 373 11.65 -0.27 14.90
CA TYR A 373 10.59 -0.77 14.02
C TYR A 373 10.11 0.29 13.02
N SER A 374 10.01 1.55 13.45
CA SER A 374 9.69 2.68 12.57
C SER A 374 10.88 3.10 11.68
N GLN A 375 12.12 3.06 12.18
CA GLN A 375 13.31 3.36 11.37
C GLN A 375 13.50 2.33 10.24
N MET A 376 13.28 1.04 10.50
CA MET A 376 13.30 -0.02 9.47
C MET A 376 12.34 0.28 8.30
N LEU A 377 11.18 0.89 8.59
CA LEU A 377 10.20 1.31 7.59
C LEU A 377 10.64 2.58 6.83
N LEU A 378 11.23 3.56 7.52
CA LEU A 378 11.84 4.74 6.87
C LEU A 378 12.99 4.34 5.93
N ASP A 379 13.85 3.43 6.36
CA ASP A 379 14.98 2.96 5.55
C ASP A 379 14.53 2.16 4.32
N HIS A 380 13.40 1.43 4.43
CA HIS A 380 12.76 0.76 3.29
C HIS A 380 12.29 1.77 2.24
N GLY A 381 11.58 2.81 2.68
CA GLY A 381 11.16 3.92 1.81
C GLY A 381 12.36 4.64 1.16
N GLU A 382 13.40 4.95 1.92
CA GLU A 382 14.63 5.61 1.46
C GLU A 382 15.35 4.79 0.37
N ARG A 383 15.49 3.46 0.54
CA ARG A 383 16.10 2.55 -0.45
C ARG A 383 15.33 2.50 -1.76
N ILE A 384 14.00 2.38 -1.68
CA ILE A 384 13.14 2.29 -2.86
C ILE A 384 13.07 3.64 -3.58
N LEU A 385 12.92 4.76 -2.86
CA LEU A 385 12.87 6.09 -3.47
C LEU A 385 14.19 6.51 -4.11
N SER A 386 15.33 6.21 -3.49
CA SER A 386 16.64 6.45 -4.10
C SER A 386 16.74 5.78 -5.48
N SER A 387 16.21 4.56 -5.59
CA SER A 387 16.15 3.80 -6.84
C SER A 387 15.13 4.38 -7.83
N ALA A 388 13.92 4.70 -7.37
CA ALA A 388 12.86 5.29 -8.21
C ALA A 388 13.27 6.66 -8.78
N LYS A 389 13.87 7.52 -7.95
CA LYS A 389 14.41 8.84 -8.32
C LYS A 389 15.48 8.71 -9.40
N ALA A 390 16.46 7.82 -9.22
CA ALA A 390 17.50 7.58 -10.22
C ALA A 390 16.97 6.99 -11.55
N ILE A 391 15.88 6.21 -11.50
CA ILE A 391 15.26 5.64 -12.71
C ILE A 391 14.45 6.70 -13.48
N LEU A 392 13.66 7.51 -12.76
CA LEU A 392 12.69 8.45 -13.32
C LEU A 392 13.26 9.87 -13.49
N GLU A 393 14.51 10.10 -13.12
CA GLU A 393 15.22 11.36 -13.38
C GLU A 393 15.10 11.75 -14.86
N ASN A 394 14.87 13.03 -15.13
CA ASN A 394 14.66 13.61 -16.48
C ASN A 394 13.38 13.16 -17.22
N THR A 395 12.44 12.42 -16.60
CA THR A 395 11.17 12.03 -17.25
C THR A 395 10.03 13.04 -17.10
N ALA A 396 10.22 14.11 -16.31
CA ALA A 396 9.19 15.10 -15.91
C ALA A 396 7.96 14.51 -15.18
N VAL A 397 8.05 13.26 -14.73
CA VAL A 397 7.04 12.56 -13.94
C VAL A 397 7.27 12.82 -12.45
N LYS A 398 6.19 13.04 -11.69
CA LYS A 398 6.24 13.12 -10.22
C LYS A 398 6.38 11.71 -9.63
N ILE A 399 7.10 11.58 -8.53
CA ILE A 399 7.07 10.37 -7.69
C ILE A 399 6.11 10.63 -6.53
N SER A 400 5.30 9.66 -6.14
CA SER A 400 4.48 9.73 -4.92
C SER A 400 4.57 8.45 -4.09
N VAL A 401 4.29 8.59 -2.79
CA VAL A 401 4.23 7.47 -1.84
C VAL A 401 2.93 7.58 -1.05
N LYS A 402 2.23 6.46 -0.92
CA LYS A 402 0.99 6.38 -0.17
C LYS A 402 1.26 6.04 1.30
N VAL A 403 0.67 6.80 2.21
CA VAL A 403 0.73 6.61 3.66
C VAL A 403 -0.70 6.41 4.17
N ALA A 404 -0.91 5.42 5.03
CA ALA A 404 -2.23 5.00 5.46
C ALA A 404 -2.80 5.91 6.57
N GLY A 405 -4.08 6.29 6.44
CA GLY A 405 -4.83 7.03 7.46
C GLY A 405 -5.31 6.14 8.60
N ILE A 406 -4.44 5.89 9.57
CA ILE A 406 -4.75 5.02 10.72
C ILE A 406 -5.40 5.84 11.84
N HIS A 407 -6.71 6.06 11.70
CA HIS A 407 -7.45 7.04 12.50
C HIS A 407 -8.05 6.52 13.82
N TRP A 408 -8.10 5.20 14.04
CA TRP A 408 -8.68 4.60 15.25
C TRP A 408 -7.67 4.56 16.40
N HIS A 409 -8.17 4.68 17.63
CA HIS A 409 -7.35 4.86 18.85
C HIS A 409 -6.37 6.06 18.83
N TYR A 410 -6.42 6.94 17.84
CA TYR A 410 -5.63 8.18 17.77
C TYR A 410 -5.84 9.09 19.00
N GLY A 411 -7.03 9.05 19.63
CA GLY A 411 -7.30 9.78 20.87
C GLY A 411 -6.70 9.16 22.15
N THR A 412 -6.03 8.00 22.06
CA THR A 412 -5.34 7.36 23.20
C THR A 412 -3.94 7.99 23.43
N ARG A 413 -3.23 7.63 24.51
CA ARG A 413 -1.84 8.10 24.67
C ARG A 413 -0.85 7.35 23.77
N SER A 414 -1.08 6.07 23.54
CA SER A 414 -0.16 5.17 22.86
C SER A 414 -0.34 5.11 21.35
N HIS A 415 -1.49 5.51 20.81
CA HIS A 415 -1.76 5.47 19.36
C HIS A 415 -1.49 4.06 18.77
N ALA A 416 -1.85 3.00 19.51
CA ALA A 416 -1.37 1.63 19.28
C ALA A 416 -1.47 1.11 17.82
N PRO A 417 -2.54 1.38 17.04
CA PRO A 417 -2.62 0.98 15.64
C PRO A 417 -1.57 1.63 14.74
N GLU A 418 -1.25 2.91 14.99
CA GLU A 418 -0.18 3.62 14.27
C GLU A 418 1.18 2.96 14.58
N LEU A 419 1.43 2.67 15.86
CA LEU A 419 2.63 1.96 16.31
C LEU A 419 2.79 0.59 15.66
N THR A 420 1.73 -0.24 15.62
CA THR A 420 1.82 -1.59 15.02
C THR A 420 2.01 -1.54 13.51
N ALA A 421 1.48 -0.52 12.83
CA ALA A 421 1.70 -0.27 11.40
C ALA A 421 3.07 0.34 11.06
N GLY A 422 3.85 0.77 12.06
CA GLY A 422 5.21 1.29 11.91
C GLY A 422 5.32 2.81 11.98
N TYR A 423 4.21 3.53 12.16
CA TYR A 423 4.22 4.97 12.41
C TYR A 423 4.44 5.18 13.91
N TYR A 424 5.64 5.59 14.32
CA TYR A 424 5.91 5.92 15.72
C TYR A 424 5.32 7.30 16.09
N ASN A 425 4.01 7.44 15.87
CA ASN A 425 3.21 8.57 16.33
C ASN A 425 2.76 8.29 17.77
N THR A 426 2.83 9.30 18.62
CA THR A 426 2.22 9.27 19.96
C THR A 426 1.77 10.68 20.32
N ARG A 427 1.07 10.82 21.44
CA ARG A 427 0.66 12.13 21.99
C ARG A 427 1.80 13.18 22.09
N PHE A 428 3.06 12.75 22.18
CA PHE A 428 4.23 13.63 22.37
C PHE A 428 5.32 13.46 21.30
N ARG A 429 5.10 12.65 20.26
CA ARG A 429 6.08 12.38 19.20
C ARG A 429 5.37 12.32 17.86
N ASP A 430 5.76 13.19 16.92
CA ASP A 430 5.24 13.15 15.57
C ASP A 430 5.79 11.94 14.79
N GLY A 431 4.91 11.04 14.36
CA GLY A 431 5.25 9.88 13.56
C GLY A 431 5.35 10.14 12.05
N TYR A 432 4.74 11.22 11.56
CA TYR A 432 4.59 11.52 10.14
C TYR A 432 5.62 12.51 9.62
N LEU A 433 6.14 13.41 10.45
CA LEU A 433 7.19 14.36 10.10
C LEU A 433 8.48 13.66 9.60
N PRO A 434 9.00 12.58 10.23
CA PRO A 434 10.13 11.85 9.68
C PRO A 434 9.86 11.22 8.30
N ILE A 435 8.62 10.75 8.06
CA ILE A 435 8.18 10.22 6.76
C ILE A 435 8.16 11.35 5.73
N ALA A 436 7.57 12.49 6.06
CA ALA A 436 7.52 13.66 5.19
C ALA A 436 8.93 14.18 4.86
N GLN A 437 9.83 14.30 5.85
CA GLN A 437 11.23 14.66 5.62
C GLN A 437 11.95 13.66 4.70
N MET A 438 11.66 12.37 4.83
CA MET A 438 12.19 11.32 3.94
C MET A 438 11.68 11.47 2.50
N LEU A 439 10.38 11.69 2.30
CA LEU A 439 9.82 11.98 0.96
C LEU A 439 10.40 13.27 0.35
N GLY A 440 10.61 14.31 1.18
CA GLY A 440 11.16 15.60 0.78
C GLY A 440 12.57 15.51 0.19
N ARG A 441 13.45 14.68 0.76
CA ARG A 441 14.80 14.40 0.20
C ARG A 441 14.74 13.87 -1.25
N HIS A 442 13.67 13.17 -1.59
CA HIS A 442 13.47 12.58 -2.91
C HIS A 442 12.60 13.43 -3.85
N GLY A 443 12.05 14.55 -3.38
CA GLY A 443 11.08 15.35 -4.15
C GLY A 443 9.77 14.61 -4.42
N ALA A 444 9.45 13.62 -3.59
CA ALA A 444 8.23 12.82 -3.71
C ALA A 444 7.02 13.54 -3.11
N VAL A 445 5.83 13.26 -3.64
CA VAL A 445 4.54 13.70 -3.10
C VAL A 445 4.11 12.76 -1.97
N PHE A 446 3.70 13.33 -0.85
CA PHE A 446 3.06 12.59 0.24
C PHE A 446 1.59 12.41 -0.14
N ASN A 447 1.13 11.18 -0.35
CA ASN A 447 -0.28 10.89 -0.64
C ASN A 447 -0.93 10.20 0.56
N PHE A 448 -2.08 10.71 1.01
CA PHE A 448 -2.69 10.32 2.28
C PHE A 448 -4.18 9.99 2.15
N THR A 449 -4.65 8.98 2.88
CA THR A 449 -6.06 8.53 2.84
C THR A 449 -6.92 9.18 3.94
N CYS A 450 -8.19 8.78 4.05
CA CYS A 450 -9.16 9.23 5.06
C CYS A 450 -9.57 10.72 4.97
N ILE A 451 -9.32 11.35 3.82
CA ILE A 451 -9.61 12.78 3.57
C ILE A 451 -11.11 13.11 3.62
N GLU A 452 -11.98 12.11 3.44
CA GLU A 452 -13.44 12.22 3.44
C GLU A 452 -14.09 12.02 4.81
N MET A 453 -13.34 11.54 5.80
CA MET A 453 -13.89 11.09 7.08
C MET A 453 -14.10 12.24 8.06
N HIS A 454 -15.15 12.10 8.88
CA HIS A 454 -15.36 12.93 10.07
C HIS A 454 -15.24 12.13 11.37
N ASP A 455 -14.87 12.81 12.47
CA ASP A 455 -14.70 12.23 13.81
C ASP A 455 -16.03 11.66 14.37
N HIS A 456 -17.16 12.31 14.10
CA HIS A 456 -18.48 11.89 14.62
C HIS A 456 -19.14 10.74 13.82
N GLU A 457 -18.64 10.42 12.63
CA GLU A 457 -19.07 9.22 11.87
C GLU A 457 -18.46 7.93 12.45
N GLN A 458 -17.47 8.06 13.33
CA GLN A 458 -16.70 6.95 13.89
C GLN A 458 -17.26 6.46 15.24
N PRO A 459 -16.98 5.20 15.64
CA PRO A 459 -17.26 4.72 16.98
C PRO A 459 -16.53 5.56 18.04
N GLN A 460 -17.30 6.11 18.98
CA GLN A 460 -16.80 7.07 19.97
C GLN A 460 -15.98 6.40 21.09
N ASP A 461 -16.30 5.15 21.39
CA ASP A 461 -15.50 4.29 22.27
C ASP A 461 -14.08 4.11 21.71
N ALA A 462 -13.94 3.85 20.41
CA ALA A 462 -12.67 3.65 19.74
C ALA A 462 -11.72 4.87 19.73
N LEU A 463 -12.19 6.05 20.17
CA LEU A 463 -11.43 7.30 20.19
C LEU A 463 -10.79 7.62 18.84
N CYS A 464 -11.53 7.41 17.76
CA CYS A 464 -11.10 7.78 16.42
C CYS A 464 -10.96 9.30 16.29
N SER A 465 -10.00 9.78 15.49
CA SER A 465 -9.92 11.20 15.14
C SER A 465 -9.31 11.43 13.74
N PRO A 466 -9.96 10.97 12.66
CA PRO A 466 -9.48 11.20 11.29
C PRO A 466 -9.24 12.69 10.98
N GLU A 467 -10.06 13.60 11.49
CA GLU A 467 -9.93 15.04 11.19
C GLU A 467 -8.64 15.62 11.81
N LYS A 468 -8.25 15.16 13.00
CA LYS A 468 -6.99 15.54 13.66
C LYS A 468 -5.77 14.87 13.03
N LEU A 469 -5.92 13.65 12.54
CA LEU A 469 -4.87 12.93 11.85
C LEU A 469 -4.52 13.60 10.51
N VAL A 470 -5.53 13.94 9.69
CA VAL A 470 -5.34 14.70 8.45
C VAL A 470 -4.69 16.06 8.74
N MET A 471 -5.11 16.73 9.82
CA MET A 471 -4.49 17.98 10.29
C MET A 471 -3.00 17.81 10.63
N GLN A 472 -2.63 16.75 11.37
CA GLN A 472 -1.24 16.45 11.73
C GLN A 472 -0.38 16.22 10.47
N VAL A 473 -0.84 15.38 9.54
CA VAL A 473 -0.12 15.09 8.29
C VAL A 473 0.05 16.33 7.43
N ALA A 474 -0.96 17.20 7.38
CA ALA A 474 -0.89 18.45 6.63
C ALA A 474 0.13 19.44 7.22
N LEU A 475 0.25 19.50 8.55
CA LEU A 475 1.30 20.26 9.25
C LEU A 475 2.70 19.64 9.03
N ALA A 476 2.85 18.33 9.22
CA ALA A 476 4.11 17.61 9.00
C ALA A 476 4.65 17.79 7.57
N THR A 477 3.77 17.75 6.56
CA THR A 477 4.14 18.05 5.17
C THR A 477 4.39 19.54 4.90
N GLN A 478 3.79 20.45 5.66
CA GLN A 478 4.10 21.89 5.59
C GLN A 478 5.52 22.17 6.09
N GLU A 479 5.87 21.62 7.27
CA GLU A 479 7.19 21.73 7.88
C GLU A 479 8.29 21.10 7.01
N ALA A 480 8.04 19.90 6.48
CA ALA A 480 8.95 19.23 5.54
C ALA A 480 8.95 19.80 4.10
N GLN A 481 8.12 20.82 3.81
CA GLN A 481 7.95 21.43 2.48
C GLN A 481 7.56 20.45 1.37
N VAL A 482 6.79 19.40 1.72
CA VAL A 482 6.36 18.34 0.80
C VAL A 482 4.96 18.64 0.23
N PRO A 483 4.71 18.39 -1.07
CA PRO A 483 3.36 18.43 -1.62
C PRO A 483 2.51 17.31 -1.02
N LEU A 484 1.32 17.66 -0.52
CA LEU A 484 0.32 16.70 -0.05
C LEU A 484 -0.70 16.42 -1.16
N ALA A 485 -1.01 15.15 -1.39
CA ALA A 485 -2.15 14.67 -2.17
C ALA A 485 -3.08 13.84 -1.27
N GLY A 486 -4.34 13.72 -1.69
CA GLY A 486 -5.39 13.09 -0.88
C GLY A 486 -6.16 11.98 -1.61
N GLU A 487 -6.59 10.98 -0.87
CA GLU A 487 -7.53 9.92 -1.29
C GLU A 487 -8.65 9.76 -0.27
N ASN A 488 -9.88 9.47 -0.70
CA ASN A 488 -10.90 8.96 0.22
C ASN A 488 -10.63 7.47 0.52
N ALA A 489 -10.76 7.07 1.79
CA ALA A 489 -10.49 5.70 2.21
C ALA A 489 -11.65 4.73 1.94
N LEU A 490 -12.89 5.23 2.01
CA LEU A 490 -14.11 4.45 1.78
C LEU A 490 -14.92 5.03 0.60
N PRO A 491 -15.69 4.20 -0.14
CA PRO A 491 -16.55 4.67 -1.22
C PRO A 491 -17.70 5.53 -0.66
N ARG A 492 -17.69 6.83 -0.99
CA ARG A 492 -18.67 7.83 -0.52
C ARG A 492 -19.21 8.63 -1.70
N TYR A 493 -20.53 8.75 -1.81
CA TYR A 493 -21.22 9.41 -2.94
C TYR A 493 -22.15 10.56 -2.48
N ASP A 494 -22.13 10.86 -1.19
CA ASP A 494 -22.92 11.87 -0.53
C ASP A 494 -22.21 13.24 -0.48
N ASP A 495 -23.01 14.30 -0.44
CA ASP A 495 -22.49 15.67 -0.40
C ASP A 495 -21.68 15.98 0.86
N TYR A 496 -21.87 15.22 1.94
CA TYR A 496 -21.20 15.41 3.21
C TYR A 496 -19.70 15.04 3.12
N ALA A 497 -19.39 13.86 2.59
CA ALA A 497 -18.02 13.47 2.25
C ALA A 497 -17.36 14.44 1.25
N HIS A 498 -18.09 14.88 0.22
CA HIS A 498 -17.56 15.84 -0.75
C HIS A 498 -17.24 17.21 -0.13
N GLU A 499 -18.07 17.72 0.79
CA GLU A 499 -17.81 18.97 1.52
C GLU A 499 -16.60 18.86 2.47
N GLN A 500 -16.37 17.69 3.07
CA GLN A 500 -15.17 17.42 3.87
C GLN A 500 -13.89 17.37 3.01
N ILE A 501 -13.94 16.67 1.87
CA ILE A 501 -12.81 16.62 0.94
C ILE A 501 -12.44 18.04 0.47
N LEU A 502 -13.43 18.86 0.10
CA LEU A 502 -13.21 20.26 -0.29
C LEU A 502 -12.54 21.08 0.83
N ARG A 503 -12.98 20.89 2.09
CA ARG A 503 -12.39 21.54 3.26
C ARG A 503 -10.94 21.09 3.46
N ALA A 504 -10.68 19.79 3.50
CA ALA A 504 -9.34 19.24 3.71
C ALA A 504 -8.39 19.62 2.56
N ALA A 505 -8.84 19.57 1.31
CA ALA A 505 -8.07 19.94 0.12
C ALA A 505 -7.60 21.41 0.14
N SER A 506 -8.35 22.30 0.81
CA SER A 506 -7.97 23.70 0.97
C SER A 506 -6.78 23.94 1.91
N LEU A 507 -6.42 22.98 2.78
CA LEU A 507 -5.32 23.11 3.77
C LEU A 507 -5.33 24.44 4.56
N ASN A 508 -6.52 24.98 4.84
CA ASN A 508 -6.71 26.20 5.65
C ASN A 508 -6.56 25.86 7.15
N ILE A 509 -5.31 25.75 7.60
CA ILE A 509 -4.95 25.24 8.93
C ILE A 509 -4.72 26.36 9.95
N ASP A 510 -3.98 27.38 9.54
CA ASP A 510 -3.65 28.56 10.34
C ASP A 510 -3.61 29.83 9.46
N GLU A 511 -3.49 31.00 10.08
CA GLU A 511 -3.41 32.29 9.37
C GLU A 511 -2.15 32.41 8.47
N ASN A 512 -1.15 31.53 8.66
CA ASN A 512 0.08 31.48 7.86
C ASN A 512 0.02 30.47 6.69
N SER A 513 -1.05 29.68 6.57
CA SER A 513 -1.17 28.59 5.57
C SER A 513 -1.15 29.07 4.11
N GLY A 514 -1.43 30.37 3.89
CA GLY A 514 -1.30 31.04 2.59
C GLY A 514 -2.11 30.38 1.47
N GLU A 515 -1.61 30.44 0.25
CA GLU A 515 -2.24 29.83 -0.93
C GLU A 515 -1.97 28.31 -1.06
N ARG A 516 -1.50 27.62 -0.02
CA ARG A 516 -1.23 26.16 -0.09
C ARG A 516 -2.54 25.37 -0.15
N GLU A 517 -2.72 24.59 -1.21
CA GLU A 517 -3.78 23.59 -1.40
C GLU A 517 -3.14 22.20 -1.55
N MET A 518 -3.93 21.12 -1.48
CA MET A 518 -3.48 19.79 -1.93
C MET A 518 -3.10 19.84 -3.41
N CYS A 519 -2.05 19.12 -3.80
CA CYS A 519 -1.54 19.15 -5.18
C CYS A 519 -2.32 18.24 -6.14
N ALA A 520 -3.11 17.32 -5.62
CA ALA A 520 -4.09 16.48 -6.31
C ALA A 520 -5.04 15.82 -5.29
N PHE A 521 -6.22 15.39 -5.73
CA PHE A 521 -7.09 14.47 -5.00
C PHE A 521 -7.50 13.31 -5.91
N THR A 522 -7.45 12.09 -5.41
CA THR A 522 -7.82 10.89 -6.17
C THR A 522 -9.02 10.18 -5.54
N TYR A 523 -10.10 10.10 -6.31
CA TYR A 523 -11.38 9.56 -5.86
C TYR A 523 -11.42 8.02 -5.99
N LEU A 524 -11.63 7.34 -4.87
CA LEU A 524 -11.84 5.90 -4.74
C LEU A 524 -13.34 5.59 -4.82
N ARG A 525 -13.85 4.86 -5.82
CA ARG A 525 -13.21 4.31 -7.04
C ARG A 525 -14.25 4.34 -8.17
N MET A 526 -13.80 4.37 -9.42
CA MET A 526 -14.67 4.18 -10.58
C MET A 526 -15.40 2.83 -10.48
N SER A 527 -16.73 2.88 -10.43
CA SER A 527 -17.61 1.71 -10.26
C SER A 527 -19.00 2.00 -10.85
N PRO A 528 -19.87 0.98 -11.06
CA PRO A 528 -21.25 1.20 -11.47
C PRO A 528 -22.04 2.14 -10.54
N HIS A 529 -21.70 2.17 -9.25
CA HIS A 529 -22.35 3.06 -8.28
C HIS A 529 -22.02 4.54 -8.50
N LEU A 530 -20.80 4.86 -8.94
CA LEU A 530 -20.41 6.23 -9.30
C LEU A 530 -21.22 6.77 -10.49
N PHE A 531 -21.60 5.89 -11.42
CA PHE A 531 -22.37 6.23 -12.62
C PHE A 531 -23.89 6.14 -12.43
N GLN A 532 -24.40 5.94 -11.21
CA GLN A 532 -25.81 6.14 -10.91
C GLN A 532 -26.17 7.63 -11.00
N GLU A 533 -27.33 7.99 -11.54
CA GLU A 533 -27.70 9.36 -11.95
C GLU A 533 -27.46 10.43 -10.85
N ASP A 534 -27.95 10.20 -9.63
CA ASP A 534 -27.75 11.12 -8.50
C ASP A 534 -26.28 11.21 -8.04
N ASN A 535 -25.59 10.07 -7.98
CA ASN A 535 -24.18 10.02 -7.56
C ASN A 535 -23.28 10.72 -8.59
N TRP A 536 -23.56 10.50 -9.88
CA TRP A 536 -22.87 11.17 -10.98
C TRP A 536 -23.12 12.68 -10.98
N ARG A 537 -24.36 13.13 -10.73
CA ARG A 537 -24.68 14.56 -10.58
C ARG A 537 -23.87 15.21 -9.45
N ARG A 538 -23.83 14.58 -8.27
CA ARG A 538 -23.03 15.05 -7.12
C ARG A 538 -21.54 15.05 -7.43
N PHE A 539 -21.02 13.98 -8.05
CA PHE A 539 -19.63 13.86 -8.43
C PHE A 539 -19.19 14.94 -9.43
N VAL A 540 -19.99 15.22 -10.47
CA VAL A 540 -19.73 16.31 -11.42
C VAL A 540 -19.72 17.67 -10.71
N ALA A 541 -20.63 17.92 -9.77
CA ALA A 541 -20.63 19.15 -8.99
C ALA A 541 -19.40 19.25 -8.06
N PHE A 542 -18.97 18.14 -7.46
CA PHE A 542 -17.74 18.06 -6.65
C PHE A 542 -16.48 18.35 -7.47
N VAL A 543 -16.32 17.72 -8.65
CA VAL A 543 -15.17 17.95 -9.54
C VAL A 543 -15.08 19.42 -9.98
N LYS A 544 -16.22 20.07 -10.24
CA LYS A 544 -16.25 21.51 -10.55
C LYS A 544 -15.78 22.36 -9.36
N LYS A 545 -16.31 22.13 -8.15
CA LYS A 545 -15.91 22.85 -6.93
C LYS A 545 -14.42 22.68 -6.61
N MET A 546 -13.86 21.48 -6.81
CA MET A 546 -12.42 21.23 -6.60
C MET A 546 -11.54 22.08 -7.54
N LYS A 547 -11.98 22.30 -8.78
CA LYS A 547 -11.28 23.12 -9.80
C LYS A 547 -11.43 24.64 -9.61
N GLU A 548 -12.33 25.08 -8.74
CA GLU A 548 -12.58 26.51 -8.50
C GLU A 548 -11.52 27.13 -7.56
N GLY A 549 -11.01 26.36 -6.60
CA GLY A 549 -9.94 26.76 -5.66
C GLY A 549 -10.40 27.72 -4.55
N LYS A 550 -9.50 28.05 -3.61
CA LYS A 550 -9.78 28.83 -2.37
C LYS A 550 -10.60 30.13 -2.56
N ASN A 551 -10.51 30.78 -3.72
CA ASN A 551 -10.98 32.16 -3.93
C ASN A 551 -12.19 32.29 -4.87
N ALA A 552 -13.00 31.23 -5.03
CA ALA A 552 -14.16 31.25 -5.90
C ALA A 552 -15.47 31.60 -5.18
N GLU A 553 -15.95 32.82 -5.37
CA GLU A 553 -17.32 33.21 -5.00
C GLU A 553 -18.31 32.80 -6.11
N ARG A 554 -18.73 31.53 -6.13
CA ARG A 554 -19.90 31.07 -6.91
C ARG A 554 -20.99 30.53 -5.99
N CYS A 555 -22.24 30.82 -6.34
CA CYS A 555 -23.39 30.31 -5.59
C CYS A 555 -23.51 28.79 -5.80
N ARG A 556 -23.76 28.04 -4.72
CA ARG A 556 -23.96 26.57 -4.74
C ARG A 556 -24.98 26.13 -5.81
N GLU A 557 -26.10 26.85 -5.91
CA GLU A 557 -27.17 26.58 -6.87
C GLU A 557 -26.76 26.76 -8.35
N GLU A 558 -25.72 27.55 -8.61
CA GLU A 558 -25.24 27.84 -9.97
C GLU A 558 -24.40 26.67 -10.48
N VAL A 559 -23.45 26.20 -9.65
CA VAL A 559 -22.63 25.01 -9.93
C VAL A 559 -23.50 23.75 -10.04
N GLU A 560 -24.52 23.62 -9.20
CA GLU A 560 -25.50 22.51 -9.24
C GLU A 560 -26.34 22.54 -10.53
N ARG A 561 -26.87 23.71 -10.95
CA ARG A 561 -27.58 23.85 -12.24
C ARG A 561 -26.71 23.57 -13.45
N GLU A 562 -25.44 23.99 -13.43
CA GLU A 562 -24.50 23.63 -14.49
C GLU A 562 -24.15 22.13 -14.49
N ALA A 563 -24.15 21.46 -13.34
CA ALA A 563 -23.97 20.02 -13.26
C ALA A 563 -25.19 19.29 -13.84
N GLU A 564 -26.41 19.71 -13.50
CA GLU A 564 -27.66 19.16 -14.07
C GLU A 564 -27.72 19.26 -15.60
N HIS A 565 -27.34 20.41 -16.16
CA HIS A 565 -27.25 20.56 -17.61
C HIS A 565 -26.22 19.61 -18.25
N PHE A 566 -25.09 19.37 -17.58
CA PHE A 566 -24.07 18.42 -18.04
C PHE A 566 -24.51 16.95 -17.92
N VAL A 567 -25.23 16.59 -16.86
CA VAL A 567 -25.74 15.22 -16.64
C VAL A 567 -26.60 14.80 -17.83
N HIS A 568 -27.57 15.63 -18.24
CA HIS A 568 -28.41 15.36 -19.41
C HIS A 568 -27.62 15.17 -20.72
N ILE A 569 -26.51 15.88 -20.92
CA ILE A 569 -25.66 15.73 -22.11
C ILE A 569 -24.83 14.44 -22.03
N SER A 570 -24.36 14.07 -20.84
CA SER A 570 -23.54 12.86 -20.62
C SER A 570 -24.36 11.55 -20.50
N GLN A 571 -25.68 11.65 -20.34
CA GLN A 571 -26.58 10.53 -19.98
C GLN A 571 -26.39 9.25 -20.81
N PRO A 572 -26.25 9.28 -22.16
CA PRO A 572 -26.04 8.06 -22.94
C PRO A 572 -24.70 7.35 -22.61
N LEU A 573 -23.62 8.11 -22.38
CA LEU A 573 -22.31 7.57 -22.05
C LEU A 573 -22.27 6.98 -20.63
N VAL A 574 -22.96 7.64 -19.70
CA VAL A 574 -23.11 7.20 -18.31
C VAL A 574 -23.92 5.90 -18.23
N GLN A 575 -24.96 5.76 -19.05
CA GLN A 575 -25.79 4.56 -19.07
C GLN A 575 -25.04 3.34 -19.65
N ASP A 576 -24.23 3.55 -20.71
CA ASP A 576 -23.31 2.53 -21.23
C ASP A 576 -22.21 2.14 -20.21
N ALA A 577 -21.72 3.09 -19.42
CA ALA A 577 -20.74 2.83 -18.35
C ALA A 577 -21.35 2.06 -17.16
N ALA A 578 -22.53 2.48 -16.69
CA ALA A 578 -23.20 1.91 -15.52
C ALA A 578 -23.72 0.47 -15.74
N VAL A 579 -24.12 0.13 -16.96
CA VAL A 579 -24.61 -1.22 -17.30
C VAL A 579 -23.48 -2.22 -17.53
N ALA A 580 -22.25 -1.73 -17.78
CA ALA A 580 -21.18 -2.57 -18.31
C ALA A 580 -19.88 -2.62 -17.46
N LEU A 581 -19.69 -1.76 -16.45
CA LEU A 581 -18.68 -1.95 -15.38
C LEU A 581 -19.13 -2.96 -14.30
#